data_AF-A0A4W5KS91-F1
#
_entry.id   AF-A0A4W5KS91-F1
#
_cell.length_a   1.000
_cell.length_b   1.000
_cell.length_c   1.000
_cell.angle_alpha   90.00
_cell.angle_beta   90.00
_cell.angle_gamma   90.00
#
_symmetry.space_group_name_H-M   'P 1'
#
loop_
_entity.id
_entity.type
_entity.pdbx_description
1 polymer ?
#
loop_
_entity_poly.entity_id
_entity_poly.type
_entity_poly.pdbx_seq_one_letter_code
_entity_poly.pdbx_strand_id
1 'polypeptide(L)'
;MAVLVGKQAPFFAGEKTFSAVLGDGQIVDNYSFQQATAGKYAVVFFYPLDFTFVCPSELIAFDHRLAEFKARNVEVIGVSIDSQFSHAAWRNTPVEKGGIGQVGYTLVADIQHELCKAFDVEADGGVAFRGSFLID
;
A
#
# COMPACT_ATOMS: atom_id res chain seq x y z
N MET A 1 -13.79 -4.48 -18.34
CA MET A 1 -13.15 -5.23 -17.25
C MET A 1 -12.12 -6.17 -17.82
N ALA A 2 -10.85 -5.86 -17.62
CA ALA A 2 -9.79 -6.81 -17.88
C ALA A 2 -9.71 -7.75 -16.68
N VAL A 3 -9.76 -9.07 -16.89
CA VAL A 3 -9.48 -10.02 -15.81
C VAL A 3 -7.98 -9.92 -15.48
N LEU A 4 -7.66 -9.50 -14.25
CA LEU A 4 -6.29 -9.38 -13.74
C LEU A 4 -5.79 -10.65 -13.06
N VAL A 5 -6.70 -11.44 -12.47
CA VAL A 5 -6.36 -12.68 -11.76
C VAL A 5 -5.70 -13.69 -12.70
N GLY A 6 -4.57 -14.26 -12.27
CA GLY A 6 -3.79 -15.24 -13.04
C GLY A 6 -2.84 -14.64 -14.08
N LYS A 7 -2.69 -13.30 -14.11
CA LYS A 7 -1.67 -12.61 -14.90
C LYS A 7 -0.55 -12.09 -14.01
N GLN A 8 0.59 -11.77 -14.62
CA GLN A 8 1.66 -11.05 -13.94
C GLN A 8 1.11 -9.75 -13.35
N ALA A 9 1.34 -9.54 -12.05
CA ALA A 9 0.92 -8.32 -11.37
C ALA A 9 1.66 -7.09 -11.96
N PRO A 10 0.96 -5.96 -12.20
CA PRO A 10 1.59 -4.74 -12.69
C PRO A 10 2.71 -4.25 -11.77
N PHE A 11 3.83 -3.81 -12.34
CA PHE A 11 5.01 -3.29 -11.64
C PHE A 11 5.77 -4.28 -10.75
N PHE A 12 5.36 -5.56 -10.71
CA PHE A 12 6.14 -6.65 -10.10
C PHE A 12 7.23 -7.20 -11.03
N ALA A 13 7.38 -6.59 -12.21
CA ALA A 13 8.48 -6.80 -13.13
C ALA A 13 8.91 -5.46 -13.74
N GLY A 14 10.23 -5.26 -13.86
CA GLY A 14 10.83 -4.09 -14.51
C GLY A 14 11.44 -3.10 -13.52
N GLU A 15 11.80 -1.92 -14.02
CA GLU A 15 12.61 -0.94 -13.29
C GLU A 15 11.79 0.23 -12.72
N LYS A 16 10.45 0.17 -12.81
CA LYS A 16 9.59 1.25 -12.31
C LYS A 16 9.67 1.31 -10.78
N THR A 17 9.88 2.52 -10.27
CA THR A 17 9.90 2.81 -8.83
C THR A 17 8.87 3.87 -8.45
N PHE A 18 8.52 3.88 -7.17
CA PHE A 18 7.55 4.80 -6.57
C PHE A 18 8.12 5.45 -5.30
N SER A 19 7.54 6.57 -4.91
CA SER A 19 7.77 7.12 -3.58
C SER A 19 6.97 6.36 -2.54
N ALA A 20 7.55 6.14 -1.36
CA ALA A 20 6.91 5.36 -0.29
C ALA A 20 7.43 5.77 1.09
N VAL A 21 6.67 5.40 2.11
CA VAL A 21 7.10 5.40 3.52
C VAL A 21 7.25 3.94 3.95
N LEU A 22 8.47 3.55 4.30
CA LEU A 22 8.76 2.20 4.76
C LEU A 22 8.18 1.96 6.16
N GLY A 23 8.10 0.69 6.58
CA GLY A 23 7.55 0.32 7.89
C GLY A 23 8.31 0.89 9.09
N ASP A 24 9.58 1.29 8.92
CA ASP A 24 10.38 2.00 9.92
C ASP A 24 10.15 3.52 9.93
N GLY A 25 9.36 4.04 8.98
CA GLY A 25 9.04 5.46 8.84
C GLY A 25 9.97 6.22 7.88
N GLN A 26 10.97 5.58 7.26
CA GLN A 26 11.82 6.23 6.28
C GLN A 26 11.05 6.53 4.99
N ILE A 27 11.20 7.77 4.49
CA ILE A 27 10.70 8.16 3.17
C ILE A 27 11.75 7.77 2.12
N VAL A 28 11.32 7.06 1.08
CA VAL A 28 12.13 6.68 -0.08
C VAL A 28 11.43 7.08 -1.36
N ASP A 29 12.19 7.41 -2.40
CA ASP A 29 11.67 7.78 -3.72
C ASP A 29 11.91 6.71 -4.80
N ASN A 30 12.53 5.59 -4.43
CA ASN A 30 12.95 4.52 -5.32
C ASN A 30 12.41 3.15 -4.89
N TYR A 31 11.20 3.09 -4.31
CA TYR A 31 10.58 1.84 -3.90
C TYR A 31 10.24 0.98 -5.13
N SER A 32 10.79 -0.24 -5.18
CA SER A 32 10.52 -1.23 -6.23
C SER A 32 9.76 -2.42 -5.64
N PHE A 33 8.56 -2.69 -6.18
CA PHE A 33 7.76 -3.86 -5.80
C PHE A 33 8.54 -5.16 -6.04
N GLN A 34 9.16 -5.31 -7.21
CA GLN A 34 9.96 -6.49 -7.55
C GLN A 34 11.06 -6.77 -6.53
N GLN A 35 11.79 -5.74 -6.08
CA GLN A 35 12.87 -5.93 -5.10
C GLN A 35 12.31 -6.22 -3.71
N ALA A 36 11.26 -5.51 -3.29
CA ALA A 36 10.65 -5.67 -1.98
C ALA A 36 10.01 -7.06 -1.78
N THR A 37 9.48 -7.65 -2.86
CA THR A 37 8.75 -8.93 -2.83
C THR A 37 9.53 -10.08 -3.46
N ALA A 38 10.83 -9.92 -3.73
CA ALA A 38 11.65 -10.96 -4.32
C ALA A 38 11.66 -12.23 -3.46
N GLY A 39 11.12 -13.33 -4.01
CA GLY A 39 11.01 -14.61 -3.30
C GLY A 39 10.00 -14.61 -2.15
N LYS A 40 9.08 -13.64 -2.10
CA LYS A 40 8.00 -13.53 -1.12
C LYS A 40 6.66 -13.39 -1.83
N TYR A 41 5.59 -13.85 -1.19
CA TYR A 41 4.25 -13.42 -1.56
C TYR A 41 4.05 -11.96 -1.17
N ALA A 42 3.09 -11.29 -1.79
CA ALA A 42 2.72 -9.93 -1.41
C ALA A 42 1.21 -9.77 -1.27
N VAL A 43 0.80 -9.03 -0.24
CA VAL A 43 -0.54 -8.47 -0.12
C VAL A 43 -0.43 -6.99 -0.44
N VAL A 44 -0.97 -6.59 -1.59
CA VAL A 44 -1.10 -5.18 -1.97
C VAL A 44 -2.54 -4.78 -1.73
N PHE A 45 -2.77 -3.82 -0.83
CA PHE A 45 -4.10 -3.33 -0.55
C PHE A 45 -4.20 -1.82 -0.82
N PHE A 46 -5.31 -1.45 -1.44
CA PHE A 46 -5.62 -0.08 -1.82
C PHE A 46 -6.65 0.50 -0.85
N TYR A 47 -6.45 1.75 -0.47
CA TYR A 47 -7.41 2.51 0.32
C TYR A 47 -7.61 3.90 -0.30
N PRO A 48 -8.76 4.56 -0.07
CA PRO A 48 -9.12 5.73 -0.86
C PRO A 48 -8.22 6.94 -0.63
N LEU A 49 -8.08 7.36 0.63
CA LEU A 49 -7.38 8.57 1.04
C LEU A 49 -6.95 8.50 2.52
N ASP A 50 -5.79 9.07 2.81
CA ASP A 50 -5.30 9.39 4.16
C ASP A 50 -6.24 10.38 4.88
N PHE A 51 -6.21 10.39 6.21
CA PHE A 51 -6.97 11.33 7.07
C PHE A 51 -8.49 11.39 6.82
N THR A 52 -9.09 10.32 6.31
CA THR A 52 -10.55 10.25 6.07
C THR A 52 -11.33 9.63 7.23
N PHE A 53 -12.65 9.84 7.20
CA PHE A 53 -13.59 9.50 8.29
C PHE A 53 -13.94 8.00 8.39
N VAL A 54 -13.59 7.20 7.39
CA VAL A 54 -13.76 5.75 7.50
C VAL A 54 -12.60 5.23 8.32
N CYS A 55 -12.92 4.75 9.53
CA CYS A 55 -11.96 4.31 10.53
C CYS A 55 -10.81 3.51 9.90
N PRO A 56 -9.53 3.84 10.19
CA PRO A 56 -8.34 3.14 9.67
C PRO A 56 -8.20 1.70 10.18
N SER A 57 -9.29 1.11 10.65
CA SER A 57 -9.43 -0.26 11.13
C SER A 57 -8.79 -1.30 10.21
N GLU A 58 -8.93 -1.16 8.88
CA GLU A 58 -8.29 -2.07 7.92
C GLU A 58 -6.76 -2.00 7.99
N LEU A 59 -6.20 -0.79 8.00
CA LEU A 59 -4.76 -0.53 8.09
C LEU A 59 -4.19 -1.07 9.41
N ILE A 60 -4.86 -0.74 10.52
CA ILE A 60 -4.46 -1.20 11.86
C ILE A 60 -4.60 -2.74 11.98
N ALA A 61 -5.61 -3.34 11.35
CA ALA A 61 -5.78 -4.79 11.36
C ALA A 61 -4.67 -5.53 10.61
N PHE A 62 -4.18 -4.97 9.48
CA PHE A 62 -2.99 -5.48 8.81
C PHE A 62 -1.76 -5.39 9.70
N ASP A 63 -1.58 -4.26 10.39
CA ASP A 63 -0.45 -4.05 11.30
C ASP A 63 -0.44 -5.05 12.47
N HIS A 64 -1.58 -5.22 13.14
CA HIS A 64 -1.73 -6.19 14.23
C HIS A 64 -1.41 -7.63 13.81
N ARG A 65 -1.61 -7.97 12.53
CA ARG A 65 -1.34 -9.29 11.95
C ARG A 65 -0.03 -9.35 11.19
N LEU A 66 0.79 -8.29 11.20
CA LEU A 66 2.00 -8.21 10.38
C LEU A 66 3.00 -9.34 10.71
N ALA A 67 3.10 -9.75 11.98
CA ALA A 67 3.93 -10.88 12.38
C ALA A 67 3.46 -12.21 11.74
N GLU A 68 2.16 -12.40 11.59
CA GLU A 68 1.57 -13.58 10.95
C GLU A 68 1.84 -13.63 9.44
N PHE A 69 1.82 -12.47 8.77
CA PHE A 69 2.21 -12.35 7.36
C PHE A 69 3.70 -12.64 7.17
N LYS A 70 4.55 -12.05 8.00
CA LYS A 70 6.00 -12.30 7.99
C LYS A 70 6.35 -13.77 8.20
N ALA A 71 5.68 -14.44 9.14
CA ALA A 71 5.86 -15.88 9.40
C ALA A 71 5.51 -16.77 8.19
N ARG A 72 4.66 -16.26 7.28
CA ARG A 72 4.25 -16.94 6.04
C ARG A 72 5.02 -16.45 4.81
N ASN A 73 6.09 -15.68 5.01
CA ASN A 73 6.88 -15.08 3.94
C ASN A 73 6.04 -14.19 2.99
N VAL A 74 5.15 -13.38 3.59
CA VAL A 74 4.28 -12.44 2.89
C VAL A 74 4.68 -11.00 3.25
N GLU A 75 4.90 -10.17 2.23
CA GLU A 75 5.09 -8.73 2.36
C GLU A 75 3.73 -8.02 2.32
N VAL A 76 3.52 -7.02 3.18
CA VAL A 76 2.26 -6.25 3.22
C VAL A 76 2.56 -4.84 2.73
N ILE A 77 1.76 -4.35 1.78
CA ILE A 77 1.99 -3.06 1.12
C ILE A 77 0.64 -2.33 0.99
N GLY A 78 0.54 -1.16 1.59
CA GLY A 78 -0.59 -0.26 1.43
C GLY A 78 -0.35 0.74 0.31
N VAL A 79 -1.38 1.07 -0.46
CA VAL A 79 -1.31 2.02 -1.57
C VAL A 79 -2.51 2.97 -1.51
N SER A 80 -2.25 4.26 -1.68
CA SER A 80 -3.29 5.25 -2.01
C SER A 80 -2.69 6.35 -2.88
N ILE A 81 -3.53 7.27 -3.33
CA ILE A 81 -3.12 8.37 -4.22
C ILE A 81 -2.44 9.54 -3.47
N ASP A 82 -2.34 9.46 -2.14
CA ASP A 82 -1.69 10.50 -1.34
C ASP A 82 -0.17 10.46 -1.47
N SER A 83 0.49 11.57 -1.10
CA SER A 83 1.95 11.66 -1.13
C SER A 83 2.61 10.90 0.04
N GLN A 84 3.87 10.54 -0.13
CA GLN A 84 4.71 9.95 0.92
C GLN A 84 4.82 10.87 2.15
N PHE A 85 4.69 12.19 1.97
CA PHE A 85 4.65 13.14 3.08
C PHE A 85 3.33 13.07 3.87
N SER A 86 2.21 12.87 3.18
CA SER A 86 0.91 12.63 3.83
C SER A 86 0.94 11.33 4.63
N HIS A 87 1.43 10.24 4.03
CA HIS A 87 1.58 8.96 4.72
C HIS A 87 2.43 9.07 5.98
N ALA A 88 3.58 9.76 5.89
CA ALA A 88 4.46 9.98 7.04
C ALA A 88 3.76 10.79 8.14
N ALA A 89 3.03 11.85 7.78
CA ALA A 89 2.26 12.63 8.74
C ALA A 89 1.14 11.79 9.40
N TRP A 90 0.44 10.96 8.63
CA TRP A 90 -0.66 10.14 9.12
C TRP A 90 -0.16 9.02 10.04
N ARG A 91 0.96 8.38 9.68
CA ARG A 91 1.69 7.41 10.51
C ARG A 91 2.20 8.02 11.83
N ASN A 92 2.57 9.30 11.81
CA ASN A 92 3.00 10.02 13.01
C ASN A 92 1.85 10.63 13.82
N THR A 93 0.60 10.48 13.36
CA THR A 93 -0.60 10.89 14.09
C THR A 93 -1.10 9.72 14.96
N PRO A 94 -1.36 9.91 16.26
CA PRO A 94 -1.95 8.88 17.12
C PRO A 94 -3.34 8.44 16.65
N VAL A 95 -3.70 7.17 16.87
CA VAL A 95 -4.99 6.61 16.47
C VAL A 95 -6.16 7.36 17.12
N GLU A 96 -6.05 7.73 18.40
CA GLU A 96 -7.04 8.57 19.11
C GLU A 96 -7.30 9.93 18.44
N LYS A 97 -6.38 10.41 17.59
CA LYS A 97 -6.47 11.68 16.87
C LYS A 97 -6.78 11.49 15.38
N GLY A 98 -7.23 10.30 14.97
CA GLY A 98 -7.58 9.98 13.58
C GLY A 98 -6.38 9.57 12.71
N GLY A 99 -5.23 9.29 13.32
CA GLY A 99 -4.07 8.71 12.65
C GLY A 99 -4.10 7.19 12.57
N ILE A 100 -3.02 6.62 12.05
CA ILE A 100 -2.83 5.15 12.02
C ILE A 100 -1.75 4.65 12.97
N GLY A 101 -1.04 5.56 13.64
CA GLY A 101 0.13 5.21 14.44
C GLY A 101 1.26 4.63 13.60
N GLN A 102 2.26 4.06 14.28
CA GLN A 102 3.50 3.58 13.66
C GLN A 102 3.33 2.21 12.98
N VAL A 103 2.46 2.14 11.97
CA VAL A 103 2.27 0.90 11.19
C VAL A 103 3.62 0.43 10.62
N GLY A 104 3.84 -0.89 10.68
CA GLY A 104 5.12 -1.54 10.41
C GLY A 104 5.31 -2.05 8.99
N TYR A 105 4.39 -1.73 8.08
CA TYR A 105 4.43 -2.09 6.66
C TYR A 105 4.60 -0.85 5.77
N THR A 106 4.90 -1.06 4.49
CA THR A 106 5.18 0.05 3.56
C THR A 106 3.89 0.70 3.05
N LEU A 107 3.87 2.03 2.99
CA LEU A 107 2.82 2.84 2.34
C LEU A 107 3.38 3.47 1.07
N VAL A 108 2.88 3.06 -0.09
CA VAL A 108 3.31 3.57 -1.40
C VAL A 108 2.41 4.69 -1.86
N ALA A 109 3.03 5.78 -2.31
CA ALA A 109 2.37 6.97 -2.82
C ALA A 109 2.13 6.83 -4.34
N ASP A 110 0.86 6.76 -4.74
CA ASP A 110 0.42 6.66 -6.13
C ASP A 110 -0.07 8.01 -6.68
N ILE A 111 0.73 9.06 -6.53
CA ILE A 111 0.37 10.45 -6.91
C ILE A 111 0.04 10.56 -8.41
N GLN A 112 0.67 9.73 -9.25
CA GLN A 112 0.45 9.71 -10.70
C GLN A 112 -0.70 8.80 -11.13
N HIS A 113 -1.34 8.11 -10.18
CA HIS A 113 -2.45 7.18 -10.41
C HIS A 113 -2.06 6.02 -11.34
N GLU A 114 -0.78 5.62 -11.31
CA GLU A 114 -0.27 4.54 -12.15
C GLU A 114 -0.66 3.17 -11.57
N LEU A 115 -0.62 3.01 -10.24
CA LEU A 115 -0.98 1.77 -9.56
C LEU A 115 -2.49 1.54 -9.58
N CYS A 116 -3.29 2.52 -9.16
CA CYS A 116 -4.74 2.36 -9.08
C CYS A 116 -5.37 2.06 -10.45
N LYS A 117 -4.86 2.68 -11.54
CA LYS A 117 -5.26 2.39 -12.91
C LYS A 117 -4.82 1.00 -13.36
N ALA A 118 -3.56 0.63 -13.10
CA ALA A 118 -3.03 -0.65 -13.54
C ALA A 118 -3.71 -1.84 -12.84
N PHE A 119 -4.11 -1.65 -11.58
CA PHE A 119 -4.87 -2.64 -10.80
C PHE A 119 -6.39 -2.54 -10.99
N ASP A 120 -6.88 -1.68 -11.89
CA ASP A 120 -8.31 -1.47 -12.21
C ASP A 120 -9.16 -1.16 -10.96
N VAL A 121 -8.61 -0.33 -10.06
CA VAL A 121 -9.25 0.09 -8.80
C VAL A 121 -9.44 1.60 -8.68
N GLU A 122 -9.14 2.38 -9.71
CA GLU A 122 -9.46 3.82 -9.69
C GLU A 122 -10.98 4.03 -9.80
N ALA A 123 -11.56 4.75 -8.84
CA ALA A 123 -12.95 5.18 -8.88
C ALA A 123 -13.11 6.48 -9.69
N ASP A 124 -14.32 6.76 -10.17
CA ASP A 124 -14.65 7.97 -10.95
C ASP A 124 -14.25 9.30 -10.25
N GLY A 125 -14.12 9.27 -8.92
CA GLY A 125 -13.66 10.41 -8.11
C GLY A 125 -12.15 10.60 -8.04
N GLY A 126 -11.35 9.81 -8.78
CA GLY A 126 -9.88 9.88 -8.77
C GLY A 126 -9.22 9.29 -7.52
N VAL A 127 -9.97 8.57 -6.69
CA VAL A 127 -9.45 7.84 -5.51
C VAL A 127 -9.47 6.35 -5.78
N ALA A 128 -8.68 5.56 -5.05
CA ALA A 128 -8.77 4.12 -5.16
C ALA A 128 -10.02 3.56 -4.45
N PHE A 129 -10.65 2.56 -5.05
CA PHE A 129 -11.54 1.64 -4.34
C PHE A 129 -10.76 0.87 -3.27
N ARG A 130 -11.47 0.37 -2.26
CA ARG A 130 -10.91 -0.58 -1.29
C ARG A 130 -10.75 -1.93 -1.99
N GLY A 131 -9.51 -2.28 -2.31
CA GLY A 131 -9.17 -3.52 -3.01
C GLY A 131 -7.98 -4.20 -2.35
N SER A 132 -7.90 -5.52 -2.43
CA SER A 132 -6.75 -6.29 -1.93
C SER A 132 -6.38 -7.38 -2.90
N PHE A 133 -5.10 -7.48 -3.21
CA PHE A 133 -4.53 -8.42 -4.16
C PHE A 133 -3.47 -9.26 -3.46
N LEU A 134 -3.61 -10.58 -3.57
CA LEU A 134 -2.57 -11.52 -3.18
C LEU A 134 -1.76 -11.88 -4.43
N ILE A 135 -0.44 -11.72 -4.36
CA ILE A 135 0.49 -11.84 -5.48
C ILE A 135 1.56 -12.86 -5.10
N ASP A 136 1.94 -13.72 -6.06
CA ASP A 136 2.95 -14.78 -5.95
C ASP A 136 4.14 -14.59 -6.90
#